data_AF-A0A832I0S2-F1
#
_entry.id   AF-A0A832I0S2-F1
#
_cell.length_a   1.000
_cell.length_b   1.000
_cell.length_c   1.000
_cell.angle_alpha   90.00
_cell.angle_beta   90.00
_cell.angle_gamma   90.00
#
_symmetry.space_group_name_H-M   'P 1'
#
loop_
_entity.id
_entity.type
_entity.pdbx_description
1 polymer ?
#
loop_
_entity_poly.entity_id
_entity_poly.type
_entity_poly.pdbx_seq_one_letter_code
_entity_poly.pdbx_strand_id
1 'polypeptide(L)'
;MSEEKSLKMEGENLAKIAVDSRMGAKQLQTLYRLAKTKPLAYVEAYVQRQIGRGVRGYEGFVKALELLREYEDRKPQLEKVLMYAVMLYDYYEQEPYMRLEGAANPLVKRAVEGYGCIFDGLDFDFDGRTLTLTVHVRRFHGNPKALASEIEKSLKSREEFSNLNLKVWIESK
;
A
#
# COMPACT_ATOMS: atom_id res chain seq x y z
N MET A 1 20.62 12.11 14.68
CA MET A 1 20.40 10.99 13.73
C MET A 1 21.55 10.95 12.74
N SER A 2 21.92 9.79 12.21
CA SER A 2 22.91 9.73 11.12
C SER A 2 22.31 10.30 9.83
N GLU A 3 23.14 10.88 8.96
CA GLU A 3 22.74 11.41 7.65
C GLU A 3 21.96 10.37 6.84
N GLU A 4 22.46 9.14 6.78
CA GLU A 4 21.81 8.02 6.08
C GLU A 4 20.38 7.73 6.58
N LYS A 5 20.14 7.82 7.90
CA LYS A 5 18.79 7.64 8.47
C LYS A 5 17.85 8.78 8.08
N SER A 6 18.36 10.00 7.94
CA SER A 6 17.58 11.16 7.48
C SER A 6 17.15 10.98 6.03
N LEU A 7 18.10 10.61 5.15
CA LEU A 7 17.82 10.39 3.73
C LEU A 7 16.82 9.24 3.52
N LYS A 8 16.93 8.16 4.30
CA LYS A 8 15.95 7.07 4.29
C LYS A 8 14.55 7.57 4.67
N MET A 9 14.43 8.35 5.73
CA MET A 9 13.15 8.85 6.23
C MET A 9 12.48 9.81 5.24
N GLU A 10 13.24 10.62 4.53
CA GLU A 10 12.70 11.43 3.43
C GLU A 10 12.24 10.57 2.26
N GLY A 11 13.00 9.51 1.93
CA GLY A 11 12.59 8.52 0.93
C GLY A 11 11.29 7.81 1.32
N GLU A 12 11.16 7.42 2.59
CA GLU A 12 9.94 6.86 3.17
C GLU A 12 8.75 7.82 3.02
N ASN A 13 8.96 9.10 3.35
CA ASN A 13 7.93 10.12 3.25
C ASN A 13 7.47 10.31 1.79
N LEU A 14 8.42 10.39 0.85
CA LEU A 14 8.11 10.48 -0.57
C LEU A 14 7.34 9.25 -1.07
N ALA A 15 7.72 8.04 -0.66
CA ALA A 15 7.04 6.81 -1.05
C ALA A 15 5.57 6.79 -0.58
N LYS A 16 5.31 7.15 0.68
CA LYS A 16 3.94 7.24 1.22
C LYS A 16 3.08 8.21 0.42
N ILE A 17 3.59 9.44 0.23
CA ILE A 17 2.87 10.47 -0.53
C ILE A 17 2.65 10.03 -1.99
N ALA A 18 3.62 9.34 -2.59
CA ALA A 18 3.47 8.80 -3.94
C ALA A 18 2.34 7.75 -4.01
N VAL A 19 2.27 6.81 -3.07
CA VAL A 19 1.18 5.82 -2.99
C VAL A 19 -0.17 6.51 -2.76
N ASP A 20 -0.27 7.38 -1.76
CA ASP A 20 -1.51 8.07 -1.38
C ASP A 20 -2.08 8.92 -2.54
N SER A 21 -1.19 9.55 -3.31
CA SER A 21 -1.55 10.37 -4.48
C SER A 21 -1.74 9.59 -5.77
N ARG A 22 -1.61 8.25 -5.72
CA ARG A 22 -1.68 7.34 -6.88
C ARG A 22 -0.65 7.63 -7.96
N MET A 23 0.53 8.12 -7.56
CA MET A 23 1.69 8.17 -8.43
C MET A 23 2.20 6.75 -8.65
N GLY A 24 2.21 6.25 -9.88
CA GLY A 24 2.63 4.88 -10.15
C GLY A 24 4.12 4.65 -9.90
N ALA A 25 4.49 3.44 -9.45
CA ALA A 25 5.88 3.05 -9.19
C ALA A 25 6.85 3.38 -10.35
N LYS A 26 6.42 3.18 -11.60
CA LYS A 26 7.22 3.51 -12.80
C LYS A 26 7.52 5.01 -12.95
N GLN A 27 6.61 5.87 -12.48
CA GLN A 27 6.84 7.32 -12.49
C GLN A 27 7.93 7.67 -11.47
N LEU A 28 7.88 7.10 -10.27
CA LEU A 28 8.89 7.30 -9.22
C LEU A 28 10.26 6.74 -9.65
N GLN A 29 10.28 5.55 -10.23
CA GLN A 29 11.48 4.95 -10.82
C GLN A 29 12.06 5.80 -11.96
N THR A 30 11.20 6.44 -12.75
CA THR A 30 11.65 7.38 -13.79
C THR A 30 12.34 8.59 -13.19
N LEU A 31 11.84 9.15 -12.09
CA LEU A 31 12.50 10.25 -11.39
C LEU A 31 13.89 9.84 -10.89
N TYR A 32 14.00 8.69 -10.22
CA TYR A 32 15.28 8.15 -9.77
C TYR A 32 16.28 7.99 -10.94
N ARG A 33 15.83 7.38 -12.05
CA ARG A 33 16.67 7.21 -13.25
C ARG A 33 17.12 8.54 -13.85
N LEU A 34 16.23 9.53 -13.91
CA LEU A 34 16.55 10.85 -14.43
C LEU A 34 17.53 11.58 -13.53
N ALA A 35 17.36 11.53 -12.20
CA ALA A 35 18.31 12.08 -11.24
C ALA A 35 19.71 11.53 -11.49
N LYS A 36 19.87 10.21 -11.65
CA LYS A 36 21.18 9.59 -11.94
C LYS A 36 21.83 10.03 -13.25
N THR A 37 21.03 10.32 -14.28
CA THR A 37 21.53 10.41 -15.67
C THR A 37 21.48 11.82 -16.26
N LYS A 38 20.79 12.77 -15.60
CA LYS A 38 20.56 14.12 -16.11
C LYS A 38 20.96 15.19 -15.09
N PRO A 39 21.24 16.43 -15.54
CA PRO A 39 21.38 17.59 -14.64
C PRO A 39 20.07 17.84 -13.87
N LEU A 40 20.16 18.33 -12.62
CA LEU A 40 18.97 18.54 -11.79
C LEU A 40 17.98 19.54 -12.40
N ALA A 41 18.45 20.59 -13.08
CA ALA A 41 17.59 21.51 -13.82
C ALA A 41 16.70 20.81 -14.86
N TYR A 42 17.20 19.76 -15.51
CA TYR A 42 16.39 18.94 -16.44
C TYR A 42 15.32 18.14 -15.68
N VAL A 43 15.70 17.55 -14.54
CA VAL A 43 14.77 16.75 -13.72
C VAL A 43 13.68 17.64 -13.14
N GLU A 44 14.02 18.85 -12.69
CA GLU A 44 13.08 19.85 -12.21
C GLU A 44 12.07 20.24 -13.29
N ALA A 45 12.55 20.60 -14.49
CA ALA A 45 11.68 20.91 -15.63
C ALA A 45 10.78 19.71 -16.01
N TYR A 46 11.30 18.48 -15.92
CA TYR A 46 10.51 17.27 -16.14
C TYR A 46 9.38 17.13 -15.12
N VAL A 47 9.66 17.33 -13.83
CA VAL A 47 8.66 17.25 -12.75
C VAL A 47 7.60 18.33 -12.91
N GLN A 48 8.02 19.58 -13.13
CA GLN A 48 7.11 20.71 -13.40
C GLN A 48 6.20 20.42 -14.60
N ARG A 49 6.74 19.80 -15.66
CA ARG A 49 5.94 19.35 -16.82
C ARG A 49 4.92 18.26 -16.46
N GLN A 50 5.25 17.29 -15.59
CA GLN A 50 4.28 16.28 -15.16
C GLN A 50 3.13 16.93 -14.37
N ILE A 51 3.47 17.84 -13.45
CA ILE A 51 2.50 18.63 -12.69
C ILE A 51 1.56 19.39 -13.63
N GLY A 52 2.14 20.16 -14.58
CA GLY A 52 1.35 20.95 -15.55
C GLY A 52 0.49 20.11 -16.50
N ARG A 53 0.83 18.83 -16.72
CA ARG A 53 0.00 17.90 -17.51
C ARG A 53 -1.18 17.31 -16.72
N GLY A 54 -1.23 17.49 -15.40
CA GLY A 54 -2.29 16.93 -14.55
C GLY A 54 -2.30 15.40 -14.54
N VAL A 55 -1.13 14.75 -14.63
CA VAL A 55 -1.05 13.28 -14.47
C VAL A 55 -1.40 12.88 -13.04
N ARG A 56 -1.85 11.63 -12.84
CA ARG A 56 -2.03 11.07 -11.49
C ARG A 56 -0.72 11.14 -10.70
N GLY A 57 -0.81 11.27 -9.38
CA GLY A 57 0.36 11.45 -8.51
C GLY A 57 0.76 12.90 -8.26
N TYR A 58 -0.16 13.86 -8.39
CA TYR A 58 0.13 15.30 -8.25
C TYR A 58 0.94 15.63 -6.99
N GLU A 59 0.47 15.21 -5.81
CA GLU A 59 1.17 15.46 -4.54
C GLU A 59 2.54 14.76 -4.49
N GLY A 60 2.67 13.56 -5.07
CA GLY A 60 3.96 12.89 -5.22
C GLY A 60 4.95 13.68 -6.06
N PHE A 61 4.50 14.30 -7.17
CA PHE A 61 5.33 15.17 -7.99
C PHE A 61 5.65 16.50 -7.30
N VAL A 62 4.71 17.10 -6.58
CA VAL A 62 4.95 18.29 -5.76
C VAL A 62 6.02 17.99 -4.72
N LYS A 63 5.91 16.86 -4.01
CA LYS A 63 6.91 16.47 -3.02
C LYS A 63 8.29 16.22 -3.64
N ALA A 64 8.34 15.59 -4.81
CA ALA A 64 9.59 15.41 -5.53
C ALA A 64 10.22 16.75 -5.95
N LEU A 65 9.41 17.76 -6.31
CA LEU A 65 9.88 19.10 -6.64
C LEU A 65 10.45 19.83 -5.42
N GLU A 66 9.83 19.68 -4.24
CA GLU A 66 10.37 20.20 -2.98
C GLU A 66 11.77 19.62 -2.70
N LEU A 67 11.91 18.29 -2.80
CA LEU A 67 13.19 17.60 -2.59
C LEU A 67 14.25 18.02 -3.62
N LEU A 68 13.87 18.22 -4.88
CA LEU A 68 14.79 18.71 -5.91
C LEU A 68 15.40 20.08 -5.55
N ARG A 69 14.60 20.96 -4.96
CA ARG A 69 15.06 22.29 -4.50
C ARG A 69 15.90 22.19 -3.24
N GLU A 70 15.46 21.37 -2.28
CA GLU A 70 16.20 21.15 -1.03
C GLU A 70 17.61 20.57 -1.26
N TYR A 71 17.76 19.74 -2.29
CA TYR A 71 19.01 19.07 -2.64
C TYR A 71 19.68 19.61 -3.92
N GLU A 72 19.43 20.86 -4.28
CA GLU A 72 19.94 21.47 -5.53
C GLU A 72 21.47 21.31 -5.71
N ASP A 73 22.23 21.47 -4.62
CA ASP A 73 23.69 21.32 -4.61
C ASP A 73 24.16 19.94 -4.10
N ARG A 74 23.21 19.08 -3.74
CA ARG A 74 23.43 17.81 -3.02
C ARG A 74 22.82 16.64 -3.79
N LYS A 75 23.12 16.60 -5.09
CA LYS A 75 22.62 15.58 -6.01
C LYS A 75 22.81 14.13 -5.52
N PRO A 76 23.98 13.71 -4.98
CA PRO A 76 24.16 12.35 -4.49
C PRO A 76 23.20 11.97 -3.36
N GLN A 77 22.87 12.92 -2.48
CA GLN A 77 21.90 12.72 -1.41
C GLN A 77 20.48 12.57 -1.97
N LEU A 78 20.08 13.40 -2.94
CA LEU A 78 18.78 13.26 -3.61
C LEU A 78 18.65 11.90 -4.30
N GLU A 79 19.70 11.42 -4.96
CA GLU A 79 19.70 10.08 -5.57
C GLU A 79 19.42 8.99 -4.53
N LYS A 80 19.96 9.09 -3.32
CA LYS A 80 19.67 8.16 -2.22
C LYS A 80 18.22 8.28 -1.73
N VAL A 81 17.69 9.49 -1.56
CA VAL A 81 16.29 9.70 -1.18
C VAL A 81 15.35 9.05 -2.19
N LEU A 82 15.56 9.29 -3.49
CA LEU A 82 14.77 8.70 -4.57
C LEU A 82 14.95 7.18 -4.65
N MET A 83 16.15 6.66 -4.40
CA MET A 83 16.41 5.22 -4.31
C MET A 83 15.58 4.58 -3.20
N TYR A 84 15.61 5.14 -1.98
CA TYR A 84 14.81 4.63 -0.87
C TYR A 84 13.32 4.72 -1.15
N ALA A 85 12.86 5.82 -1.75
CA ALA A 85 11.45 5.96 -2.12
C ALA A 85 11.00 4.86 -3.10
N VAL A 86 11.81 4.55 -4.11
CA VAL A 86 11.53 3.45 -5.05
C VAL A 86 11.52 2.10 -4.33
N MET A 87 12.51 1.82 -3.48
CA MET A 87 12.61 0.53 -2.77
C MET A 87 11.46 0.29 -1.77
N LEU A 88 10.89 1.36 -1.23
CA LEU A 88 9.85 1.30 -0.20
C LEU A 88 8.44 1.49 -0.75
N TYR A 89 8.29 1.82 -2.04
CA TYR A 89 7.00 2.04 -2.66
C TYR A 89 6.07 0.84 -2.48
N ASP A 90 6.51 -0.35 -2.90
CA ASP A 90 5.68 -1.57 -2.85
C ASP A 90 5.31 -1.93 -1.39
N TYR A 91 6.22 -1.67 -0.44
CA TYR A 91 5.92 -1.87 0.98
C TYR A 91 4.76 -0.98 1.43
N TYR A 92 4.80 0.32 1.11
CA TYR A 92 3.72 1.24 1.49
C TYR A 92 2.44 1.05 0.69
N GLU A 93 2.53 0.56 -0.55
CA GLU A 93 1.37 0.17 -1.34
C GLU A 93 0.64 -1.02 -0.72
N GLN A 94 1.39 -2.02 -0.21
CA GLN A 94 0.85 -3.22 0.41
C GLN A 94 0.54 -3.06 1.91
N GLU A 95 1.10 -2.06 2.59
CA GLU A 95 0.97 -1.87 4.03
C GLU A 95 -0.51 -1.84 4.51
N PRO A 96 -1.46 -1.15 3.85
CA PRO A 96 -2.87 -1.20 4.23
C PRO A 96 -3.45 -2.62 4.16
N TYR A 97 -3.09 -3.38 3.13
CA TYR A 97 -3.53 -4.77 2.94
C TYR A 97 -2.98 -5.67 4.05
N MET A 98 -1.67 -5.58 4.33
CA MET A 98 -1.01 -6.36 5.39
C MET A 98 -1.60 -6.08 6.77
N ARG A 99 -1.95 -4.82 7.05
CA ARG A 99 -2.59 -4.43 8.33
C ARG A 99 -3.98 -5.05 8.45
N LEU A 100 -4.82 -4.93 7.41
CA LEU A 100 -6.16 -5.52 7.38
C LEU A 100 -6.08 -7.05 7.49
N GLU A 101 -5.16 -7.69 6.79
CA GLU A 101 -4.93 -9.13 6.86
C GLU A 101 -4.56 -9.58 8.28
N GLY A 102 -3.58 -8.91 8.90
CA GLY A 102 -3.15 -9.20 10.26
C GLY A 102 -4.28 -9.05 11.30
N ALA A 103 -5.18 -8.09 11.11
CA ALA A 103 -6.33 -7.89 11.99
C ALA A 103 -7.47 -8.90 11.73
N ALA A 104 -7.73 -9.24 10.47
CA ALA A 104 -8.83 -10.13 10.08
C ALA A 104 -8.53 -11.61 10.33
N ASN A 105 -7.32 -12.09 10.04
CA ASN A 105 -6.94 -13.50 10.15
C ASN A 105 -7.30 -14.14 11.52
N PRO A 106 -6.95 -13.57 12.69
CA PRO A 106 -7.32 -14.14 13.99
C PRO A 106 -8.82 -14.09 14.30
N LEU A 107 -9.59 -13.22 13.63
CA LEU A 107 -11.05 -13.16 13.78
C LEU A 107 -11.71 -14.25 12.93
N VAL A 108 -11.30 -14.35 11.66
CA VAL A 108 -11.77 -15.36 10.71
C VAL A 108 -11.47 -16.76 11.25
N LYS A 109 -10.25 -17.02 11.69
CA LYS A 109 -9.85 -18.31 12.25
C LYS A 109 -10.74 -18.72 13.43
N ARG A 110 -10.99 -17.81 14.38
CA ARG A 110 -11.86 -18.07 15.54
C ARG A 110 -13.30 -18.37 15.13
N ALA A 111 -13.84 -17.63 14.16
CA ALA A 111 -15.19 -17.88 13.64
C ALA A 111 -15.29 -19.26 12.95
N VAL A 112 -14.30 -19.63 12.14
CA VAL A 112 -14.25 -20.94 11.46
C VAL A 112 -14.14 -22.10 12.44
N GLU A 113 -13.21 -22.01 13.39
CA GLU A 113 -12.97 -23.07 14.39
C GLU A 113 -14.14 -23.19 15.37
N GLY A 114 -14.78 -22.07 15.76
CA GLY A 114 -16.00 -22.06 16.54
C GLY A 114 -17.19 -22.70 15.83
N TYR A 115 -17.18 -22.71 14.50
CA TYR A 115 -18.15 -23.42 13.65
C TYR A 115 -17.82 -24.92 13.48
N GLY A 116 -16.79 -25.43 14.15
CA GLY A 116 -16.37 -26.83 14.09
C GLY A 116 -15.58 -27.21 12.83
N CYS A 117 -15.09 -26.22 12.09
CA CYS A 117 -14.36 -26.42 10.83
C CYS A 117 -12.87 -26.15 11.03
N ILE A 118 -12.03 -26.57 10.07
CA ILE A 118 -10.59 -26.30 10.10
C ILE A 118 -10.29 -25.13 9.18
N PHE A 119 -9.69 -24.07 9.72
CA PHE A 119 -9.18 -22.95 8.94
C PHE A 119 -7.91 -23.37 8.16
N ASP A 120 -7.90 -23.17 6.85
CA ASP A 120 -6.80 -23.56 5.95
C ASP A 120 -6.08 -22.36 5.32
N GLY A 121 -6.73 -21.20 5.26
CA GLY A 121 -6.15 -20.00 4.69
C GLY A 121 -7.17 -18.90 4.46
N LEU A 122 -6.66 -17.73 4.10
CA LEU A 122 -7.47 -16.55 3.85
C LEU A 122 -6.80 -15.71 2.75
N ASP A 123 -7.52 -15.51 1.65
CA ASP A 123 -7.08 -14.57 0.61
C ASP A 123 -7.81 -13.24 0.78
N PHE A 124 -7.09 -12.15 0.49
CA PHE A 124 -7.58 -10.79 0.56
C PHE A 124 -7.51 -10.12 -0.81
N ASP A 125 -8.61 -9.49 -1.19
CA ASP A 125 -8.65 -8.57 -2.31
C ASP A 125 -9.34 -7.28 -1.85
N PHE A 126 -8.61 -6.16 -1.93
CA PHE A 126 -9.11 -4.86 -1.52
C PHE A 126 -9.07 -3.88 -2.69
N ASP A 127 -10.27 -3.46 -3.08
CA ASP A 127 -10.51 -2.47 -4.13
C ASP A 127 -11.22 -1.26 -3.51
N GLY A 128 -10.40 -0.31 -3.05
CA GLY A 128 -10.83 1.00 -2.55
C GLY A 128 -11.67 0.97 -1.27
N ARG A 129 -12.94 0.58 -1.36
CA ARG A 129 -13.84 0.42 -0.20
C ARG A 129 -14.40 -0.98 -0.06
N THR A 130 -14.19 -1.83 -1.06
CA THR A 130 -14.67 -3.21 -1.02
C THR A 130 -13.52 -4.10 -0.60
N LEU A 131 -13.72 -4.85 0.49
CA LEU A 131 -12.80 -5.89 0.92
C LEU A 131 -13.46 -7.25 0.69
N THR A 132 -12.89 -8.02 -0.23
CA THR A 132 -13.28 -9.40 -0.50
C THR A 132 -12.34 -10.33 0.25
N LEU A 133 -12.91 -11.22 1.06
CA LEU A 133 -12.21 -12.26 1.79
C LEU A 133 -12.63 -13.62 1.23
N THR A 134 -11.68 -14.42 0.79
CA THR A 134 -11.91 -15.82 0.43
C THR A 134 -11.34 -16.71 1.54
N VAL A 135 -12.23 -17.35 2.28
CA VAL A 135 -11.91 -18.15 3.46
C VAL A 135 -11.83 -19.61 3.05
N HIS A 136 -10.63 -20.16 3.12
CA HIS A 136 -10.37 -21.57 2.82
C HIS A 136 -10.60 -22.40 4.07
N VAL A 137 -11.53 -23.34 3.98
CA VAL A 137 -11.91 -24.22 5.09
C VAL A 137 -11.84 -25.68 4.69
N ARG A 138 -11.51 -26.56 5.64
CA ARG A 138 -11.60 -28.02 5.50
C ARG A 138 -12.68 -28.58 6.41
N ARG A 139 -13.23 -29.74 6.02
CA ARG A 139 -14.30 -30.46 6.75
C ARG A 139 -15.58 -29.62 6.93
N PHE A 140 -15.85 -28.73 6.00
CA PHE A 140 -17.03 -27.88 6.05
C PHE A 140 -18.24 -28.63 5.45
N HIS A 141 -19.25 -28.87 6.28
CA HIS A 141 -20.51 -29.53 5.87
C HIS A 141 -21.74 -28.63 6.13
N GLY A 142 -21.52 -27.36 6.48
CA GLY A 142 -22.56 -26.42 6.87
C GLY A 142 -23.09 -25.55 5.72
N ASN A 143 -23.88 -24.54 6.06
CA ASN A 143 -24.35 -23.51 5.13
C ASN A 143 -23.26 -22.42 4.97
N PRO A 144 -22.64 -22.26 3.77
CA PRO A 144 -21.59 -21.26 3.54
C PRO A 144 -22.02 -19.83 3.91
N LYS A 145 -23.30 -19.49 3.67
CA LYS A 145 -23.83 -18.14 3.96
C LYS A 145 -23.88 -17.84 5.46
N ALA A 146 -24.11 -18.86 6.29
CA ALA A 146 -24.17 -18.69 7.73
C ALA A 146 -22.76 -18.38 8.29
N LEU A 147 -21.76 -19.15 7.87
CA LEU A 147 -20.37 -18.91 8.24
C LEU A 147 -19.85 -17.56 7.72
N ALA A 148 -20.15 -17.24 6.46
CA ALA A 148 -19.82 -15.94 5.87
C ALA A 148 -20.42 -14.76 6.67
N SER A 149 -21.69 -14.87 7.08
CA SER A 149 -22.35 -13.84 7.89
C SER A 149 -21.73 -13.70 9.29
N GLU A 150 -21.33 -14.82 9.92
CA GLU A 150 -20.67 -14.80 11.23
C GLU A 150 -19.30 -14.13 11.17
N ILE A 151 -18.53 -14.43 10.12
CA ILE A 151 -17.24 -13.80 9.84
C ILE A 151 -17.44 -12.31 9.58
N GLU A 152 -18.42 -11.92 8.77
CA GLU A 152 -18.71 -10.52 8.46
C GLU A 152 -19.06 -9.73 9.73
N LYS A 153 -19.90 -10.28 10.61
CA LYS A 153 -20.24 -9.67 11.91
C LYS A 153 -19.01 -9.53 12.80
N SER A 154 -18.17 -10.56 12.87
CA SER A 154 -16.95 -10.56 13.66
C SER A 154 -15.97 -9.48 13.19
N LEU A 155 -15.82 -9.32 11.87
CA LEU A 155 -14.97 -8.29 11.27
C LEU A 155 -15.54 -6.88 11.51
N LYS A 156 -16.84 -6.66 11.25
CA LYS A 156 -17.50 -5.36 11.44
C LYS A 156 -17.50 -4.86 12.88
N SER A 157 -17.26 -5.72 13.86
CA SER A 157 -17.08 -5.32 15.26
C SER A 157 -15.81 -4.49 15.53
N ARG A 158 -14.87 -4.48 14.58
CA ARG A 158 -13.63 -3.70 14.64
C ARG A 158 -13.74 -2.43 13.79
N GLU A 159 -13.24 -1.32 14.32
CA GLU A 159 -13.28 -0.01 13.65
C GLU A 159 -12.65 -0.05 12.24
N GLU A 160 -11.57 -0.81 12.08
CA GLU A 160 -10.80 -0.99 10.83
C GLU A 160 -11.63 -1.50 9.66
N PHE A 161 -12.68 -2.29 9.94
CA PHE A 161 -13.56 -2.90 8.94
C PHE A 161 -14.97 -2.31 8.94
N SER A 162 -15.32 -1.51 9.94
CA SER A 162 -16.68 -0.99 10.16
C SER A 162 -17.27 -0.25 8.95
N ASN A 163 -16.42 0.50 8.23
CA ASN A 163 -16.81 1.32 7.08
C ASN A 163 -16.53 0.65 5.73
N LEU A 164 -16.05 -0.60 5.73
CA LEU A 164 -15.74 -1.35 4.51
C LEU A 164 -16.96 -2.13 4.02
N ASN A 165 -17.08 -2.21 2.69
CA ASN A 165 -18.00 -3.13 2.05
C ASN A 165 -17.37 -4.53 2.04
N LEU A 166 -17.71 -5.35 3.02
CA LEU A 166 -17.15 -6.69 3.17
C LEU A 166 -17.89 -7.69 2.27
N LYS A 167 -17.14 -8.53 1.56
CA LYS A 167 -17.63 -9.70 0.84
C LYS A 167 -16.88 -10.93 1.32
N VAL A 168 -17.57 -11.88 1.93
CA VAL A 168 -16.94 -13.10 2.45
C VAL A 168 -17.38 -14.30 1.62
N TRP A 169 -16.42 -15.00 1.02
CA TRP A 169 -16.62 -16.25 0.29
C TRP A 169 -16.03 -17.40 1.10
N ILE A 170 -16.75 -18.52 1.15
CA ILE A 170 -16.28 -19.73 1.81
C ILE A 170 -15.93 -20.74 0.72
N GLU A 171 -14.66 -21.12 0.64
CA GLU A 171 -14.19 -22.20 -0.23
C GLU A 171 -13.89 -23.42 0.62
N SER A 172 -14.59 -24.52 0.35
CA SER A 172 -14.38 -25.80 1.02
C SER A 172 -13.73 -26.80 0.09
N LYS A 173 -12.64 -27.42 0.53
CA LYS A 173 -12.06 -28.62 -0.09
C LYS A 173 -12.30 -29.86 0.75
#